data_AF-A0A836BBI8-F1
#
_entry.id   AF-A0A836BBI8-F1
#
_cell.length_a   1.000
_cell.length_b   1.000
_cell.length_c   1.000
_cell.angle_alpha   90.00
_cell.angle_beta   90.00
_cell.angle_gamma   90.00
#
_symmetry.space_group_name_H-M   'P 1'
#
loop_
_entity.id
_entity.type
_entity.pdbx_description
1 polymer ?
#
loop_
_entity_poly.entity_id
_entity_poly.type
_entity_poly.pdbx_seq_one_letter_code
_entity_poly.pdbx_strand_id
1 'polypeptide(L)'
;MNGVTMAHIHVANATANNPIRLGLFPKVTAPRTPVLLNPALTYKGTANFTAAFNATDLGYWGSADSGDFLMQLRKGQLYVNVHTAANPGGELQGRFACKEPCAWPLCSVTPGVPC
;
A
#
# COMPACT_ATOMS: atom_id res chain seq x y z
N MET A 1 -14.88 -4.16 9.76
CA MET A 1 -15.50 -3.49 8.59
C MET A 1 -16.45 -4.47 7.91
N ASN A 2 -17.45 -3.97 7.18
CA ASN A 2 -18.41 -4.82 6.48
C ASN A 2 -18.12 -4.82 4.97
N GLY A 3 -18.09 -6.00 4.36
CA GLY A 3 -17.99 -6.16 2.91
C GLY A 3 -16.72 -5.59 2.29
N VAL A 4 -15.56 -5.78 2.93
CA VAL A 4 -14.26 -5.37 2.38
C VAL A 4 -13.93 -6.20 1.15
N THR A 5 -13.68 -5.54 0.02
CA THR A 5 -13.45 -6.19 -1.27
C THR A 5 -11.97 -6.21 -1.65
N MET A 6 -11.21 -5.18 -1.27
CA MET A 6 -9.76 -5.12 -1.51
C MET A 6 -9.07 -4.04 -0.67
N ALA A 7 -7.76 -4.15 -0.52
CA ALA A 7 -6.88 -3.12 0.01
C ALA A 7 -5.53 -3.14 -0.72
N HIS A 8 -5.01 -1.95 -1.03
CA HIS A 8 -3.79 -1.82 -1.82
C HIS A 8 -3.06 -0.49 -1.60
N ILE A 9 -1.83 -0.41 -2.09
CA ILE A 9 -0.90 0.71 -1.95
C ILE A 9 -0.73 1.44 -3.30
N HIS A 10 -0.75 2.76 -3.25
CA HIS A 10 -0.36 3.70 -4.30
C HIS A 10 0.80 4.60 -3.82
N VAL A 11 1.26 5.48 -4.71
CA VAL A 11 2.24 6.53 -4.39
C VAL A 11 1.53 7.90 -4.35
N ALA A 12 1.62 8.61 -3.22
CA ALA A 12 1.04 9.92 -2.92
C ALA A 12 -0.50 10.01 -2.80
N ASN A 13 -1.29 9.36 -3.67
CA ASN A 13 -2.76 9.39 -3.64
C ASN A 13 -3.39 8.14 -4.28
N ALA A 14 -4.72 7.94 -4.14
CA ALA A 14 -5.46 6.90 -4.84
C ALA A 14 -6.42 7.49 -5.88
N THR A 15 -5.89 7.91 -7.04
CA THR A 15 -6.68 8.44 -8.16
C THR A 15 -6.68 7.44 -9.32
N ALA A 16 -7.66 7.55 -10.24
CA ALA A 16 -7.75 6.66 -11.41
C ALA A 16 -6.48 6.67 -12.30
N ASN A 17 -5.75 7.79 -12.31
CA ASN A 17 -4.50 7.94 -13.06
C ASN A 17 -3.28 7.40 -12.31
N ASN A 18 -3.42 7.04 -11.03
CA ASN A 18 -2.35 6.55 -10.20
C ASN A 18 -2.46 5.03 -10.03
N PRO A 19 -1.57 4.25 -10.66
CA PRO A 19 -1.68 2.80 -10.63
C PRO A 19 -1.54 2.24 -9.21
N ILE A 20 -2.19 1.09 -8.99
CA ILE A 20 -1.92 0.24 -7.83
C ILE A 20 -0.48 -0.25 -7.94
N ARG A 21 0.30 -0.07 -6.87
CA ARG A 21 1.70 -0.47 -6.79
C ARG A 21 1.90 -1.78 -6.03
N LEU A 22 1.08 -2.06 -5.02
CA LEU A 22 1.12 -3.32 -4.28
C LEU A 22 -0.27 -3.67 -3.73
N GLY A 23 -0.68 -4.93 -3.85
CA GLY A 23 -1.92 -5.44 -3.26
C GLY A 23 -1.66 -6.01 -1.89
N LEU A 24 -2.43 -5.56 -0.90
CA LEU A 24 -2.40 -6.14 0.44
C LEU A 24 -3.29 -7.38 0.49
N PHE A 25 -4.52 -7.24 0.00
CA PHE A 25 -5.44 -8.34 -0.22
C PHE A 25 -6.59 -7.91 -1.16
N PRO A 26 -7.06 -8.78 -2.06
CA PRO A 26 -6.30 -9.93 -2.55
C PRO A 26 -5.02 -9.43 -3.27
N LYS A 27 -4.08 -10.35 -3.50
CA LYS A 27 -2.83 -10.01 -4.18
C LYS A 27 -3.13 -9.55 -5.61
N VAL A 28 -2.51 -8.46 -6.07
CA VAL A 28 -2.60 -8.05 -7.48
C VAL A 28 -1.89 -9.08 -8.35
N THR A 29 -2.52 -9.44 -9.46
CA THR A 29 -1.99 -10.37 -10.46
C THR A 29 -1.46 -9.65 -11.70
N ALA A 30 -1.74 -8.35 -11.83
CA ALA A 30 -1.22 -7.46 -12.87
C ALA A 30 -1.26 -6.01 -12.39
N PRO A 31 -0.39 -5.11 -12.93
CA PRO A 31 -0.46 -3.70 -12.60
C PRO A 31 -1.78 -3.14 -13.15
N ARG A 32 -2.47 -2.33 -12.34
CA ARG A 32 -3.77 -1.70 -12.67
C ARG A 32 -4.98 -2.64 -12.80
N THR A 33 -4.83 -3.95 -12.53
CA THR A 33 -5.97 -4.88 -12.54
C THR A 33 -6.32 -5.27 -11.10
N PRO A 34 -7.24 -4.56 -10.43
CA PRO A 34 -7.72 -4.95 -9.11
C PRO A 34 -8.46 -6.30 -9.20
N VAL A 35 -8.05 -7.24 -8.36
CA VAL A 35 -8.82 -8.46 -8.08
C VAL A 35 -9.66 -8.18 -6.85
N LEU A 36 -10.94 -8.58 -6.86
CA LEU A 36 -11.84 -8.40 -5.71
C LEU A 36 -12.00 -9.70 -4.94
N LEU A 37 -12.10 -9.61 -3.62
CA LEU A 37 -12.59 -10.73 -2.81
C LEU A 37 -14.05 -11.02 -3.15
N ASN A 38 -14.31 -12.28 -3.46
CA ASN A 38 -15.65 -12.80 -3.68
C ASN A 38 -15.77 -14.18 -3.00
N PRO A 39 -16.51 -14.31 -1.88
CA PRO A 39 -17.32 -13.27 -1.24
C PRO A 39 -16.46 -12.18 -0.57
N ALA A 40 -17.03 -10.97 -0.43
CA ALA A 40 -16.40 -9.87 0.28
C ALA A 40 -16.23 -10.19 1.78
N LEU A 41 -15.15 -9.72 2.38
CA LEU A 41 -14.83 -10.03 3.78
C LEU A 41 -15.57 -9.10 4.75
N THR A 42 -16.32 -9.70 5.67
CA THR A 42 -16.90 -8.99 6.81
C THR A 42 -16.27 -9.48 8.10
N TYR A 43 -15.78 -8.56 8.93
CA TYR A 43 -15.15 -8.89 10.20
C TYR A 43 -15.45 -7.84 11.28
N LYS A 44 -15.48 -8.29 12.54
CA LYS A 44 -15.50 -7.45 13.74
C LYS A 44 -14.18 -7.61 14.49
N GLY A 45 -13.63 -6.51 15.00
CA GLY A 45 -12.30 -6.50 15.65
C GLY A 45 -11.16 -6.31 14.65
N THR A 46 -10.04 -7.00 14.86
CA THR A 46 -8.82 -6.89 14.04
C THR A 46 -8.72 -8.06 13.06
N ALA A 47 -8.42 -7.76 11.80
CA ALA A 47 -8.04 -8.76 10.79
C ALA A 47 -6.57 -8.56 10.42
N ASN A 48 -5.81 -9.66 10.40
CA ASN A 48 -4.39 -9.65 10.02
C ASN A 48 -4.24 -10.36 8.68
N PHE A 49 -3.53 -9.72 7.76
CA PHE A 49 -3.20 -10.30 6.45
C PHE A 49 -1.68 -10.34 6.30
N THR A 50 -1.18 -11.48 5.87
CA THR A 50 0.23 -11.66 5.54
C THR A 50 0.30 -12.11 4.09
N ALA A 51 0.95 -11.32 3.25
CA ALA A 51 1.19 -11.65 1.86
C ALA A 51 2.68 -11.50 1.56
N ALA A 52 3.31 -12.56 1.06
CA ALA A 52 4.65 -12.47 0.51
C ALA A 52 4.60 -11.80 -0.87
N PHE A 53 5.47 -10.83 -1.08
CA PHE A 53 5.72 -10.23 -2.38
C PHE A 53 7.09 -10.67 -2.92
N ASN A 54 7.21 -10.77 -4.24
CA ASN A 54 8.41 -11.20 -4.95
C ASN A 54 8.82 -10.17 -6.01
N ALA A 55 9.83 -10.50 -6.82
CA ALA A 55 10.33 -9.63 -7.88
C ALA A 55 9.26 -9.20 -8.92
N THR A 56 8.23 -10.02 -9.17
CA THR A 56 7.12 -9.66 -10.06
C THR A 56 6.25 -8.57 -9.46
N ASP A 57 5.96 -8.66 -8.16
CA ASP A 57 5.20 -7.64 -7.44
C ASP A 57 5.97 -6.31 -7.36
N LEU A 58 7.29 -6.41 -7.16
CA LEU A 58 8.19 -5.26 -7.18
C LEU A 58 8.28 -4.64 -8.57
N GLY A 59 8.22 -5.45 -9.64
CA GLY A 59 8.22 -4.98 -11.03
C GLY A 59 7.15 -3.93 -11.34
N TYR A 60 6.04 -3.88 -10.59
CA TYR A 60 5.01 -2.84 -10.72
C TYR A 60 5.45 -1.44 -10.25
N TRP A 61 6.58 -1.35 -9.55
CA TRP A 61 7.22 -0.12 -9.12
C TRP A 61 8.18 0.45 -10.17
N GLY A 62 8.52 -0.33 -11.20
CA GLY A 62 9.44 0.05 -12.27
C GLY A 62 10.79 -0.65 -12.20
N SER A 63 11.06 -1.39 -11.12
CA SER A 63 12.26 -2.18 -10.89
C SER A 63 11.90 -3.53 -10.26
N ALA A 64 12.70 -4.57 -10.48
CA ALA A 64 12.52 -5.86 -9.81
C ALA A 64 13.12 -5.88 -8.39
N ASP A 65 13.62 -4.73 -7.92
CA ASP A 65 14.23 -4.53 -6.61
C ASP A 65 13.30 -3.77 -5.66
N SER A 66 13.62 -3.79 -4.37
CA SER A 66 12.83 -3.11 -3.33
C SER A 66 13.21 -1.64 -3.16
N GLY A 67 14.16 -1.11 -3.94
CA GLY A 67 14.72 0.22 -3.78
C GLY A 67 13.68 1.32 -3.96
N ASP A 68 12.85 1.23 -5.00
CA ASP A 68 11.77 2.19 -5.24
C ASP A 68 10.73 2.17 -4.12
N PHE A 69 10.32 0.98 -3.69
CA PHE A 69 9.41 0.82 -2.56
C PHE A 69 9.99 1.48 -1.30
N LEU A 70 11.23 1.14 -0.92
CA LEU A 70 11.90 1.70 0.26
C LEU A 70 12.10 3.21 0.15
N MET A 71 12.41 3.75 -1.02
CA MET A 71 12.50 5.20 -1.25
C MET A 71 11.16 5.89 -1.02
N GLN A 72 10.07 5.36 -1.57
CA GLN A 72 8.72 5.93 -1.45
C GLN A 72 8.18 5.83 -0.03
N LEU A 73 8.47 4.70 0.63
CA LEU A 73 8.30 4.50 2.06
C LEU A 73 9.01 5.69 2.75
N ARG A 74 10.32 5.90 2.52
CA ARG A 74 11.12 6.91 3.27
C ARG A 74 10.62 8.34 3.10
N LYS A 75 10.06 8.65 1.94
CA LYS A 75 9.43 9.95 1.64
C LYS A 75 8.03 10.10 2.27
N GLY A 76 7.54 9.10 3.00
CA GLY A 76 6.18 9.05 3.51
C GLY A 76 5.13 9.08 2.39
N GLN A 77 5.49 8.64 1.19
CA GLN A 77 4.66 8.75 -0.02
C GLN A 77 3.80 7.51 -0.24
N LEU A 78 3.94 6.45 0.55
CA LEU A 78 3.01 5.33 0.43
C LEU A 78 1.62 5.71 0.91
N TYR A 79 0.64 5.36 0.08
CA TYR A 79 -0.77 5.68 0.30
C TYR A 79 -1.58 4.39 0.26
N VAL A 80 -2.25 4.03 1.35
CA VAL A 80 -3.16 2.88 1.40
C VAL A 80 -4.58 3.33 1.06
N ASN A 81 -5.28 2.50 0.30
CA ASN A 81 -6.72 2.61 0.09
C ASN A 81 -7.37 1.25 0.34
N VAL A 82 -8.48 1.24 1.08
CA VAL A 82 -9.29 0.07 1.43
C VAL A 82 -10.69 0.27 0.90
N HIS A 83 -11.19 -0.72 0.16
CA HIS A 83 -12.45 -0.66 -0.55
C HIS A 83 -13.45 -1.61 0.08
N THR A 84 -14.71 -1.19 0.11
CA THR A 84 -15.84 -2.07 0.45
C THR A 84 -16.84 -2.11 -0.68
N ALA A 85 -17.77 -3.06 -0.63
CA ALA A 85 -18.88 -3.12 -1.58
C ALA A 85 -19.74 -1.86 -1.54
N ALA A 86 -19.86 -1.22 -0.37
CA ALA A 86 -20.63 0.02 -0.19
C ALA A 86 -19.87 1.26 -0.69
N ASN A 87 -18.53 1.25 -0.61
CA ASN A 87 -17.67 2.36 -1.02
C ASN A 87 -16.56 1.88 -1.98
N PRO A 88 -16.88 1.62 -3.27
CA PRO A 88 -15.92 1.08 -4.23
C PRO A 88 -14.78 2.05 -4.58
N GLY A 89 -14.93 3.36 -4.35
CA GLY A 89 -13.87 4.35 -4.54
C GLY A 89 -12.82 4.37 -3.41
N GLY A 90 -13.11 3.72 -2.29
CA GLY A 90 -12.28 3.74 -1.08
C GLY A 90 -13.09 4.17 0.13
N GLU A 91 -13.26 3.26 1.10
CA GLU A 91 -13.89 3.53 2.39
C GLU A 91 -12.89 4.14 3.38
N LEU A 92 -11.67 3.60 3.42
CA LEU A 92 -10.59 4.08 4.28
C LEU A 92 -9.35 4.35 3.46
N GLN A 93 -8.76 5.51 3.69
CA GLN A 93 -7.60 5.99 2.95
C GLN A 93 -6.61 6.66 3.89
N GLY A 94 -5.33 6.53 3.61
CA GLY A 94 -4.31 7.15 4.46
C GLY A 94 -2.90 6.99 3.95
N ARG A 95 -1.99 7.75 4.53
CA ARG A 95 -0.55 7.62 4.29
C ARG A 95 0.08 6.82 5.43
N PHE A 96 1.14 6.08 5.09
CA PHE A 96 1.93 5.40 6.10
C PHE A 96 2.63 6.44 6.94
N ALA A 97 2.37 6.42 8.24
CA ALA A 97 3.09 7.21 9.22
C ALA A 97 4.09 6.31 9.94
N CYS A 98 5.27 6.85 10.21
CA CYS A 98 6.23 6.22 11.10
C CYS A 98 5.65 6.21 12.51
N LYS A 99 5.54 5.02 13.14
CA LYS A 99 5.18 4.94 14.55
C LYS A 99 6.41 5.28 15.38
N GLU A 100 6.28 6.23 16.30
CA GLU A 100 7.41 6.73 17.08
C GLU A 100 8.01 5.69 18.06
N PRO A 101 9.33 5.76 18.35
CA PRO A 101 10.31 6.61 17.66
C PRO A 101 10.44 6.17 16.20
N CYS A 102 10.48 7.14 15.27
CA CYS A 102 10.52 6.87 13.83
C CYS A 102 11.78 6.07 13.47
N ALA A 103 11.72 4.75 13.61
CA ALA A 103 12.80 3.83 13.28
C ALA A 103 12.78 3.51 11.78
N TRP A 104 12.70 4.56 10.99
CA TRP A 104 13.05 4.50 9.59
C TRP A 104 14.50 4.94 9.52
N PRO A 105 15.48 4.02 9.63
CA PRO A 105 16.82 4.40 9.20
C PRO A 105 16.63 4.77 7.71
N LEU A 106 17.04 5.93 7.25
CA LEU A 106 18.37 6.45 7.39
C LEU A 106 18.26 7.96 7.37
N CYS A 107 18.78 8.62 8.40
CA CYS A 107 19.20 10.01 8.29
C CYS A 107 19.99 10.17 7.00
N SER A 108 19.73 11.26 6.28
CA SER A 108 20.64 11.78 5.28
C SER A 108 22.09 11.63 5.78
N VAL A 109 22.99 11.05 4.98
CA VAL A 109 24.44 11.09 5.28
C VAL A 109 24.99 12.52 5.26
N THR A 110 24.18 13.50 4.84
CA THR A 110 24.54 14.92 4.83
C THR A 110 24.24 15.55 6.18
N PRO A 111 25.27 16.02 6.92
CA PRO A 111 25.08 16.76 8.17
C PRO A 111 24.28 18.05 7.93
N GLY A 112 23.37 18.38 8.85
CA GLY A 112 22.67 19.68 8.88
C GLY A 112 21.30 19.73 8.22
N VAL A 113 20.75 18.60 7.77
CA VAL A 113 19.35 18.53 7.31
C VAL A 113 18.51 17.91 8.42
N PRO A 114 17.63 18.68 9.08
CA PRO A 114 16.62 18.09 9.96
C PRO A 114 15.64 17.28 9.10
N CYS A 115 15.21 16.13 9.63
CA CYS A 115 14.33 15.18 8.95
C CYS A 115 13.15 15.85 8.22
#